data_AF-A0A1I5X0W7-F1
#
_entry.id   AF-A0A1I5X0W7-F1
#
_cell.length_a   1.000
_cell.length_b   1.000
_cell.length_c   1.000
_cell.angle_alpha   90.00
_cell.angle_beta   90.00
_cell.angle_gamma   90.00
#
_symmetry.space_group_name_H-M   'P 1'
#
loop_
_entity.id
_entity.type
_entity.pdbx_description
1 polymer ?
#
loop_
_entity_poly.entity_id
_entity_poly.type
_entity_poly.pdbx_seq_one_letter_code
_entity_poly.pdbx_strand_id
1 'polypeptide(L)'
;MFEDLPNKKPLFLVSAILLIAMIAMTLSSYTYSSKIYTIQIQKQHEKMLKDPTDAKLSDLVGLADVCEDIRFTSTLSFHLSNEETFSVQRACEDIKTRLRMTQFSDQTLSMRR
;
A
#
# COMPACT_ATOMS: atom_id res chain seq x y z
N MET A 1 51.69 26.04 20.99
CA MET A 1 51.70 24.63 21.44
C MET A 1 50.25 24.25 21.69
N PHE A 2 49.73 23.36 20.84
CA PHE A 2 48.42 22.70 20.84
C PHE A 2 47.16 23.58 20.96
N GLU A 3 46.56 23.89 19.81
CA GLU A 3 45.13 24.18 19.70
C GLU A 3 44.34 22.89 20.01
N ASP A 4 43.58 22.90 21.10
CA ASP A 4 42.57 21.89 21.41
C ASP A 4 41.44 21.98 20.36
N LEU A 5 41.49 21.12 19.33
CA LEU A 5 40.35 20.89 18.45
C LEU A 5 39.21 20.26 19.27
N PRO A 6 38.00 20.85 19.31
CA PRO A 6 36.89 20.24 20.03
C PRO A 6 36.57 18.88 19.41
N ASN A 7 36.56 17.85 20.25
CA ASN A 7 36.25 16.46 19.90
C ASN A 7 34.80 16.37 19.36
N LYS A 8 34.61 16.61 18.06
CA LYS A 8 33.30 16.58 17.36
C LYS A 8 32.79 15.15 17.07
N LYS A 9 33.61 14.12 17.29
CA LYS A 9 33.28 12.71 17.03
C LYS A 9 31.97 12.22 17.68
N PRO A 10 31.65 12.53 18.96
CA PRO A 10 30.40 12.06 19.57
C PRO A 10 29.15 12.72 18.96
N LEU A 11 29.24 13.97 18.51
CA LEU A 11 28.11 14.70 17.90
C LEU A 11 27.70 14.08 16.55
N PHE A 12 28.67 13.70 15.71
CA PHE A 12 28.39 12.99 14.46
C PHE A 12 27.75 11.62 14.70
N LEU A 13 28.23 10.90 15.72
CA LEU A 13 27.72 9.57 16.06
C LEU A 13 26.27 9.62 16.55
N VAL A 14 25.93 10.61 17.39
CA VAL A 14 24.55 10.87 17.84
C VAL A 14 23.64 11.25 16.67
N SER A 15 24.10 12.12 15.75
CA SER A 15 23.31 12.48 14.57
C SER A 15 23.06 11.30 13.63
N ALA A 16 24.03 10.40 13.47
CA ALA A 16 23.89 9.21 12.65
C ALA A 16 22.89 8.22 13.25
N ILE A 17 22.94 8.01 14.57
CA ILE A 17 21.98 7.16 15.29
C ILE A 17 20.55 7.72 15.14
N LEU A 18 20.37 9.04 15.28
CA LEU A 18 19.07 9.69 15.08
C LEU A 18 18.54 9.51 13.65
N LEU A 19 19.40 9.67 12.64
CA LEU A 19 19.02 9.42 11.24
C LEU A 19 18.59 7.98 11.02
N ILE A 20 19.35 7.01 11.53
CA ILE A 20 19.00 5.58 11.44
C ILE A 20 17.66 5.30 12.12
N ALA A 21 17.41 5.89 13.29
CA ALA A 21 16.15 5.73 14.02
C ALA A 21 14.95 6.31 13.24
N MET A 22 15.10 7.48 12.61
CA MET A 22 14.06 8.07 11.77
C MET A 22 13.78 7.22 10.53
N ILE A 23 14.82 6.68 9.89
CA ILE A 23 14.69 5.78 8.75
C ILE A 23 13.96 4.49 9.18
N ALA A 24 14.29 3.93 10.34
CA ALA A 24 13.62 2.73 10.85
C ALA A 24 12.14 2.99 11.20
N MET A 25 11.80 4.12 11.84
CA MET A 25 10.42 4.49 12.13
C MET A 25 9.59 4.71 10.86
N THR A 26 10.15 5.36 9.85
CA THR A 26 9.45 5.57 8.57
C THR A 26 9.22 4.24 7.84
N LEU A 27 10.23 3.36 7.74
CA LEU A 27 10.09 2.04 7.10
C LEU A 27 9.03 1.17 7.79
N SER A 28 9.05 1.13 9.12
CA SER A 28 8.08 0.34 9.91
C SER A 28 6.66 0.86 9.78
N SER A 29 6.47 2.19 9.70
CA SER A 29 5.17 2.80 9.41
C SER A 29 4.64 2.41 8.03
N TYR A 30 5.48 2.48 6.98
CA TYR A 30 5.11 2.05 5.63
C TYR A 30 4.75 0.56 5.59
N THR A 31 5.55 -0.27 6.24
CA THR A 31 5.32 -1.72 6.37
C THR A 31 3.97 -2.01 7.01
N TYR A 32 3.66 -1.35 8.12
CA TYR A 32 2.43 -1.56 8.86
C TYR A 32 1.20 -1.11 8.06
N SER A 33 1.30 0.02 7.38
CA SER A 33 0.25 0.52 6.48
C SER A 33 -0.01 -0.45 5.33
N SER A 34 1.04 -0.96 4.69
CA SER A 34 0.93 -1.99 3.64
C SER A 34 0.20 -3.24 4.13
N LYS A 35 0.51 -3.72 5.35
CA LYS A 35 -0.21 -4.86 5.96
C LYS A 35 -1.71 -4.62 6.20
N ILE A 36 -2.11 -3.39 6.50
CA ILE A 36 -3.54 -3.07 6.67
C ILE A 36 -4.24 -3.13 5.31
N TYR A 37 -3.62 -2.55 4.28
CA TYR A 37 -4.17 -2.54 2.94
C TYR A 37 -4.26 -3.94 2.33
N THR A 38 -3.29 -4.83 2.56
CA THR A 38 -3.36 -6.22 2.10
C THR A 38 -4.57 -6.95 2.68
N ILE A 39 -4.84 -6.76 3.98
CA ILE A 39 -6.02 -7.33 4.64
C ILE A 39 -7.31 -6.76 4.05
N GLN A 40 -7.37 -5.44 3.82
CA GLN A 40 -8.56 -4.79 3.24
C GLN A 40 -8.83 -5.28 1.81
N ILE A 41 -7.79 -5.36 0.98
CA ILE A 41 -7.86 -5.88 -0.40
C ILE A 41 -8.36 -7.32 -0.41
N GLN A 42 -7.78 -8.20 0.42
CA GLN A 42 -8.20 -9.59 0.50
C GLN A 42 -9.64 -9.75 1.00
N LYS A 43 -10.04 -9.00 2.03
CA LYS A 43 -11.43 -9.00 2.53
C LYS A 43 -12.40 -8.51 1.46
N GLN A 44 -12.04 -7.47 0.72
CA GLN A 44 -12.89 -6.97 -0.35
C GLN A 44 -13.00 -8.00 -1.47
N HIS A 45 -11.88 -8.58 -1.91
CA HIS A 45 -11.86 -9.64 -2.92
C HIS A 45 -12.72 -10.84 -2.51
N GLU A 46 -12.64 -11.30 -1.25
CA GLU A 46 -13.50 -12.37 -0.75
C GLU A 46 -15.00 -11.98 -0.76
N LYS A 47 -15.33 -10.74 -0.39
CA LYS A 47 -16.70 -10.23 -0.52
C LYS A 47 -17.17 -10.21 -1.97
N MET A 48 -16.29 -9.83 -2.91
CA MET A 48 -16.62 -9.82 -4.35
C MET A 48 -16.94 -11.22 -4.87
N LEU A 49 -16.20 -12.23 -4.40
CA LEU A 49 -16.41 -13.63 -4.77
C LEU A 49 -17.73 -14.18 -4.23
N LYS A 50 -18.19 -13.71 -3.05
CA LYS A 50 -19.45 -14.13 -2.43
C LYS A 50 -20.67 -13.38 -2.96
N ASP A 51 -20.54 -12.07 -3.12
CA ASP A 51 -21.60 -11.18 -3.61
C ASP A 51 -21.04 -10.19 -4.65
N PRO A 52 -21.18 -10.50 -5.95
CA PRO A 52 -20.73 -9.66 -7.04
C PRO A 52 -21.65 -8.43 -7.27
N THR A 53 -22.59 -8.14 -6.40
CA THR A 53 -23.45 -6.94 -6.45
C THR A 53 -23.29 -6.00 -5.25
N ASP A 54 -22.77 -6.47 -4.12
CA ASP A 54 -22.67 -5.67 -2.87
C ASP A 54 -21.40 -4.79 -2.75
N ALA A 55 -20.47 -4.85 -3.71
CA ALA A 55 -19.27 -4.02 -3.63
C ALA A 55 -19.59 -2.58 -4.00
N LYS A 56 -19.62 -1.71 -2.99
CA LYS A 56 -19.78 -0.27 -3.17
C LYS A 56 -18.64 0.28 -4.03
N LEU A 57 -19.00 1.04 -5.06
CA LEU A 57 -18.07 1.69 -5.99
C LEU A 57 -17.01 2.53 -5.25
N SER A 58 -17.41 3.25 -4.18
CA SER A 58 -16.52 4.06 -3.36
C SER A 58 -15.37 3.26 -2.74
N ASP A 59 -15.67 2.05 -2.27
CA ASP A 59 -14.71 1.20 -1.57
C ASP A 59 -13.74 0.56 -2.59
N LEU A 60 -14.24 0.28 -3.80
CA LEU A 60 -13.43 -0.23 -4.92
C LEU A 60 -12.48 0.83 -5.48
N VAL A 61 -12.90 2.10 -5.58
CA VAL A 61 -12.04 3.20 -6.04
C VAL A 61 -10.87 3.39 -5.09
N GLY A 62 -11.13 3.50 -3.78
CA GLY A 62 -10.07 3.70 -2.80
C GLY A 62 -9.07 2.54 -2.74
N LEU A 63 -9.53 1.30 -2.93
CA LEU A 63 -8.64 0.12 -2.99
C LEU A 63 -7.89 0.01 -4.32
N ALA A 64 -8.50 0.42 -5.44
CA ALA A 64 -7.85 0.45 -6.73
C ALA A 64 -6.67 1.45 -6.75
N ASP A 65 -6.82 2.62 -6.13
CA ASP A 65 -5.75 3.61 -6.00
C ASP A 65 -4.56 3.04 -5.22
N VAL A 66 -4.82 2.29 -4.15
CA VAL A 66 -3.77 1.60 -3.37
C VAL A 66 -3.10 0.50 -4.19
N CYS A 67 -3.86 -0.24 -5.00
CA CYS A 67 -3.33 -1.26 -5.89
C CYS A 67 -2.45 -0.69 -7.02
N GLU A 68 -2.68 0.56 -7.44
CA GLU A 68 -1.85 1.26 -8.43
C GLU A 68 -0.63 1.95 -7.79
N ASP A 69 -0.59 2.08 -6.46
CA ASP A 69 0.57 2.64 -5.77
C ASP A 69 1.80 1.71 -5.90
N ILE A 70 2.82 2.22 -6.58
CA ILE A 70 4.12 1.55 -6.76
C ILE A 70 4.75 1.26 -5.40
N ARG A 71 4.56 2.13 -4.40
CA ARG A 71 5.12 1.94 -3.06
C ARG A 71 4.45 0.78 -2.34
N PHE A 72 3.14 0.60 -2.54
CA PHE A 72 2.42 -0.55 -2.00
C PHE A 72 2.90 -1.84 -2.68
N THR A 73 2.83 -1.89 -4.01
CA THR A 73 3.18 -3.10 -4.79
C THR A 73 4.64 -3.53 -4.63
N SER A 74 5.58 -2.57 -4.58
CA SER A 74 7.01 -2.86 -4.34
C SER A 74 7.32 -3.30 -2.91
N THR A 75 6.45 -3.00 -1.95
CA THR A 75 6.66 -3.39 -0.55
C THR A 75 6.02 -4.71 -0.15
N LEU A 76 5.13 -5.26 -0.98
CA LEU A 76 4.48 -6.55 -0.72
C LEU A 76 5.50 -7.67 -0.49
N SER A 77 6.51 -7.78 -1.36
CA SER A 77 7.52 -8.84 -1.29
C SER A 77 8.45 -8.74 -0.09
N PHE A 78 8.51 -7.59 0.60
CA PHE A 78 9.32 -7.46 1.82
C PHE A 78 8.62 -8.01 3.06
N HIS A 79 7.30 -8.21 3.01
CA HIS A 79 6.49 -8.49 4.19
C HIS A 79 5.55 -9.69 4.04
N LEU A 80 5.41 -10.21 2.82
CA LEU A 80 4.58 -11.35 2.47
C LEU A 80 5.43 -12.42 1.76
N SER A 81 4.99 -13.68 1.85
CA SER A 81 5.52 -14.75 1.02
C SER A 81 5.17 -14.53 -0.47
N ASN A 82 5.83 -15.27 -1.36
CA ASN A 82 5.55 -15.20 -2.80
C ASN A 82 4.08 -15.56 -3.12
N GLU A 83 3.52 -16.55 -2.42
CA GLU A 83 2.13 -16.98 -2.60
C GLU A 83 1.14 -15.90 -2.14
N GLU A 84 1.39 -15.31 -0.97
CA GLU A 84 0.57 -14.20 -0.47
C GLU A 84 0.68 -12.95 -1.35
N THR A 85 1.89 -12.64 -1.82
CA THR A 85 2.14 -11.53 -2.76
C THR A 85 1.33 -11.73 -4.05
N PHE A 86 1.37 -12.93 -4.62
CA PHE A 86 0.59 -13.27 -5.80
C PHE A 86 -0.92 -13.18 -5.56
N SER A 87 -1.40 -13.68 -4.41
CA SER A 87 -2.80 -13.60 -4.01
C SER A 87 -3.30 -12.14 -3.92
N VAL A 88 -2.51 -11.26 -3.30
CA VAL A 88 -2.83 -9.82 -3.20
C VAL A 88 -2.80 -9.15 -4.57
N GLN A 89 -1.80 -9.43 -5.41
CA GLN A 89 -1.72 -8.88 -6.77
C GLN A 89 -2.93 -9.30 -7.62
N ARG A 90 -3.34 -10.56 -7.51
CA ARG A 90 -4.54 -11.06 -8.20
C ARG A 90 -5.81 -10.37 -7.72
N ALA A 91 -5.95 -10.19 -6.40
CA ALA A 91 -7.07 -9.46 -5.80
C ALA A 91 -7.13 -8.01 -6.30
N CYS A 92 -5.97 -7.35 -6.44
CA CYS A 92 -5.87 -6.00 -6.99
C CYS A 92 -6.35 -5.91 -8.44
N GLU A 93 -5.93 -6.85 -9.31
CA GLU A 93 -6.37 -6.89 -10.70
C GLU A 93 -7.89 -7.13 -10.81
N ASP A 94 -8.46 -7.96 -9.93
CA ASP A 94 -9.89 -8.23 -9.92
C ASP A 94 -10.71 -6.99 -9.48
N ILE A 95 -10.27 -6.30 -8.42
CA ILE A 95 -10.86 -5.02 -7.97
C ILE A 95 -10.84 -3.99 -9.10
N LYS A 96 -9.70 -3.83 -9.78
CA LYS A 96 -9.53 -2.89 -10.89
C LYS A 96 -10.42 -3.23 -12.08
N THR A 97 -10.49 -4.51 -12.42
CA THR A 97 -11.34 -5.00 -13.51
C THR A 97 -12.80 -4.72 -13.21
N ARG A 98 -13.25 -5.00 -11.98
CA ARG A 98 -14.63 -4.78 -11.58
C ARG A 98 -14.99 -3.30 -11.53
N LEU A 99 -14.09 -2.45 -11.03
CA LEU A 99 -14.26 -1.00 -11.05
C LEU A 99 -14.50 -0.47 -12.47
N ARG A 100 -13.70 -0.93 -13.44
CA ARG A 100 -13.87 -0.57 -14.86
C ARG A 100 -15.23 -1.03 -15.39
N MET A 101 -15.64 -2.27 -15.13
CA MET A 101 -16.94 -2.78 -15.58
C MET A 101 -18.11 -1.97 -15.00
N THR A 102 -18.06 -1.62 -13.72
CA THR A 102 -19.11 -0.79 -13.08
C THR A 102 -19.15 0.62 -13.67
N GLN A 103 -17.99 1.25 -13.90
CA GLN A 103 -17.92 2.57 -14.54
C GLN A 103 -18.53 2.57 -15.95
N PHE A 104 -18.26 1.53 -16.76
CA PHE A 104 -18.88 1.40 -18.09
C PHE A 104 -20.39 1.12 -18.01
N SER A 105 -20.84 0.33 -17.02
CA SER A 105 -22.27 0.08 -16.80
C SER A 105 -23.03 1.36 -16.46
N ASP A 106 -22.50 2.19 -15.56
CA ASP A 106 -23.14 3.46 -15.19
C ASP A 106 -23.17 4.47 -16.35
N GLN A 107 -22.09 4.52 -17.15
CA GLN A 107 -22.05 5.37 -18.35
C GLN A 107 -23.07 4.94 -19.41
N THR A 108 -23.25 3.64 -19.64
CA THR A 108 -24.23 3.15 -20.62
C THR A 108 -25.67 3.37 -20.16
N LEU A 109 -25.94 3.31 -18.85
CA LEU A 109 -27.24 3.65 -18.28
C LEU A 109 -27.52 5.16 -18.32
N SER A 110 -26.51 6.00 -18.12
CA SER A 110 -26.63 7.46 -18.26
C SER A 110 -26.92 7.91 -19.69
N MET A 111 -26.43 7.19 -20.71
CA MET A 111 -26.69 7.50 -22.13
C MET A 111 -28.04 6.98 -22.65
N ARG A 112 -28.77 6.18 -21.84
CA ARG A 112 -30.11 5.65 -22.18
C ARG A 112 -31.26 6.46 -21.57
N ARG A 113 -30.98 7.48 -20.75
CA ARG A 113 -31.96 8.45 -20.24
C ARG A 113 -31.98 9.70 -21.12
#